data_AF-A0AA95JQA7-F1
#
_entry.id   AF-A0AA95JQA7-F1
#
_cell.length_a   1.000
_cell.length_b   1.000
_cell.length_c   1.000
_cell.angle_alpha   90.00
_cell.angle_beta   90.00
_cell.angle_gamma   90.00
#
_symmetry.space_group_name_H-M   'P 1'
#
loop_
_entity.id
_entity.type
_entity.pdbx_description
1 polymer ?
#
loop_
_entity_poly.entity_id
_entity_poly.type
_entity_poly.pdbx_seq_one_letter_code
_entity_poly.pdbx_strand_id
1 'polypeptide(L)'
;MRTILNILLFAFLMFIFNCKPCKESSVSVTEKLIGGEKHLKIPRKISDSMKKGFVNESNKILTTNNIIFKNKYELSLANLAKMLWTPEVDEEKYDEFRIYFTYDNGILSNYPDLVTYDKSICLIYSRELDKREEKKYYAAFSVKSPIEIRLGDFDKLRENYKTIVKYALRSRIDSAKNTNYITIPRDQLSAYYAKITLYNDNNVDKISHVNVCLAEALDYNGFPATKGLDYLKKKNYNPNQLTLIFDAVTTGGNDVEYLSSYDMNSLCPNQCP
;
A
#
# COMPACT_ATOMS: atom_id res chain seq x y z
N MET A 1 -58.97 -35.07 22.53
CA MET A 1 -57.84 -35.08 21.56
C MET A 1 -57.62 -33.75 20.83
N ARG A 2 -58.11 -32.61 21.35
CA ARG A 2 -57.80 -31.25 20.86
C ARG A 2 -57.07 -30.39 21.90
N THR A 3 -57.07 -30.80 23.17
CA THR A 3 -56.44 -30.08 24.30
C THR A 3 -54.97 -30.45 24.50
N ILE A 4 -54.56 -31.68 24.14
CA ILE A 4 -53.15 -32.12 24.24
C ILE A 4 -52.28 -31.48 23.14
N LEU A 5 -52.87 -31.16 21.98
CA LEU A 5 -52.16 -30.53 20.86
C LEU A 5 -51.80 -29.05 21.13
N ASN A 6 -52.61 -28.34 21.93
CA ASN A 6 -52.36 -26.94 22.27
C ASN A 6 -51.32 -26.76 23.40
N ILE A 7 -51.10 -27.77 24.23
CA ILE A 7 -50.08 -27.74 25.30
C ILE A 7 -48.68 -28.00 24.70
N LEU A 8 -48.58 -28.86 23.69
CA LEU A 8 -47.31 -29.09 22.96
C LEU A 8 -46.90 -27.89 22.09
N LEU A 9 -47.85 -27.13 21.54
CA LEU A 9 -47.55 -25.91 20.77
C LEU A 9 -47.01 -24.78 21.66
N PHE A 10 -47.47 -24.67 22.91
CA PHE A 10 -47.01 -23.66 23.86
C PHE A 10 -45.64 -23.99 24.47
N ALA A 11 -45.31 -25.27 24.62
CA ALA A 11 -44.00 -25.72 25.07
C ALA A 11 -42.90 -25.55 23.99
N PHE A 12 -43.27 -25.65 22.70
CA PHE A 12 -42.33 -25.41 21.59
C PHE A 12 -42.04 -23.91 21.37
N LEU A 13 -42.99 -23.03 21.66
CA LEU A 13 -42.80 -21.57 21.59
C LEU A 13 -42.00 -20.99 22.77
N MET A 14 -41.95 -21.68 23.92
CA MET A 14 -41.13 -21.26 25.07
C MET A 14 -39.66 -21.70 24.99
N PHE A 15 -39.30 -22.63 24.09
CA PHE A 15 -37.91 -23.02 23.85
C PHE A 15 -37.16 -22.16 22.81
N ILE A 16 -37.86 -21.28 22.10
CA ILE A 16 -37.25 -20.36 21.11
C ILE A 16 -36.79 -19.03 21.76
N PHE A 17 -37.18 -18.75 23.01
CA PHE A 17 -36.86 -17.49 23.71
C PHE A 17 -35.89 -17.62 24.89
N ASN A 18 -35.06 -18.66 24.93
CA ASN A 18 -34.03 -18.81 25.97
C ASN A 18 -32.64 -19.20 25.46
N CYS A 19 -32.28 -18.76 24.25
CA CYS A 19 -30.90 -18.39 24.03
C CYS A 19 -30.68 -17.09 24.81
N LYS A 20 -29.84 -17.13 25.84
CA LYS A 20 -29.21 -15.93 26.40
C LYS A 20 -28.88 -15.02 25.22
N PRO A 21 -29.17 -13.70 25.25
CA PRO A 21 -28.53 -12.83 24.30
C PRO A 21 -27.03 -13.00 24.55
N CYS A 22 -26.35 -13.76 23.69
CA CYS A 22 -24.97 -13.46 23.42
C CYS A 22 -25.01 -11.96 23.17
N LYS A 23 -24.32 -11.21 24.02
CA LYS A 23 -23.88 -9.86 23.69
C LYS A 23 -23.09 -10.05 22.40
N GLU A 24 -23.78 -10.07 21.26
CA GLU A 24 -23.26 -9.54 20.03
C GLU A 24 -22.91 -8.13 20.43
N SER A 25 -21.64 -7.93 20.75
CA SER A 25 -21.09 -6.60 20.78
C SER A 25 -21.52 -6.01 19.44
N SER A 26 -22.39 -5.01 19.51
CA SER A 26 -22.71 -4.12 18.40
C SER A 26 -21.44 -3.33 18.07
N VAL A 27 -20.39 -4.05 17.68
CA VAL A 27 -19.26 -3.53 16.96
C VAL A 27 -19.87 -3.23 15.62
N SER A 28 -20.23 -1.96 15.45
CA SER A 28 -20.79 -1.45 14.21
C SER A 28 -19.96 -1.99 13.05
N VAL A 29 -20.59 -2.24 11.90
CA VAL A 29 -19.88 -2.58 10.66
C VAL A 29 -18.73 -1.57 10.40
N THR A 30 -18.89 -0.34 10.89
CA THR A 30 -17.89 0.72 10.99
C THR A 30 -16.67 0.35 11.85
N GLU A 31 -16.83 -0.22 13.04
CA GLU A 31 -15.71 -0.68 13.88
C GLU A 31 -15.03 -1.94 13.33
N LYS A 32 -15.71 -2.80 12.56
CA LYS A 32 -15.05 -3.90 11.82
C LYS A 32 -14.26 -3.41 10.60
N LEU A 33 -14.69 -2.31 9.97
CA LEU A 33 -13.96 -1.61 8.90
C LEU A 33 -12.81 -0.73 9.44
N ILE A 34 -12.81 -0.42 10.73
CA ILE A 34 -11.81 0.46 11.38
C ILE A 34 -10.89 -0.32 12.34
N GLY A 35 -11.28 -1.53 12.78
CA GLY A 35 -10.71 -2.26 13.92
C GLY A 35 -9.90 -3.51 13.57
N GLY A 36 -9.00 -3.41 12.58
CA GLY A 36 -7.85 -4.30 12.52
C GLY A 36 -6.61 -3.54 12.99
N GLU A 37 -5.81 -4.10 13.91
CA GLU A 37 -4.51 -3.55 14.35
C GLU A 37 -3.45 -3.41 13.23
N LYS A 38 -3.85 -3.48 11.95
CA LYS A 38 -2.99 -3.57 10.77
C LYS A 38 -2.89 -2.28 9.94
N HIS A 39 -3.43 -1.16 10.40
CA HIS A 39 -3.26 0.16 9.76
C HIS A 39 -2.49 1.11 10.65
N LEU A 40 -1.16 1.10 10.58
CA LEU A 40 -0.40 2.02 11.41
C LEU A 40 0.25 3.06 10.53
N LYS A 41 -0.52 4.14 10.35
CA LYS A 41 0.01 5.50 10.32
C LYS A 41 1.19 5.55 11.30
N ILE A 42 2.38 5.73 10.78
CA ILE A 42 3.56 5.93 11.61
C ILE A 42 3.59 7.39 12.06
N PRO A 43 4.21 7.69 13.22
CA PRO A 43 4.39 9.06 13.68
C PRO A 43 4.98 9.94 12.57
N ARG A 44 4.43 11.15 12.39
CA ARG A 44 4.82 12.05 11.29
C ARG A 44 6.34 12.31 11.26
N LYS A 45 6.95 12.51 12.43
CA LYS A 45 8.41 12.67 12.56
C LYS A 45 9.20 11.48 12.01
N ILE A 46 8.72 10.25 12.23
CA ILE A 46 9.34 9.02 11.73
C ILE A 46 9.16 8.94 10.21
N SER A 47 7.94 9.13 9.71
CA SER A 47 7.64 9.20 8.27
C SER A 47 8.50 10.23 7.54
N ASP A 48 8.60 11.44 8.08
CA ASP A 48 9.40 12.51 7.51
C ASP A 48 10.89 12.18 7.54
N SER A 49 11.39 11.51 8.59
CA SER A 49 12.76 11.00 8.64
C SER A 49 13.01 9.89 7.60
N MET A 50 12.07 8.96 7.39
CA MET A 50 12.17 7.92 6.36
C MET A 50 12.24 8.51 4.94
N LYS A 51 11.35 9.48 4.65
CA LYS A 51 11.34 10.23 3.38
C LYS A 51 12.63 11.03 3.19
N LYS A 52 13.10 11.73 4.24
CA LYS A 52 14.37 12.48 4.20
C LYS A 52 15.59 11.58 4.05
N GLY A 53 15.58 10.40 4.66
CA GLY A 53 16.65 9.41 4.48
C GLY A 53 16.87 9.10 3.01
N PHE A 54 15.79 8.79 2.31
CA PHE A 54 15.84 8.59 0.86
C PHE A 54 16.38 9.81 0.10
N VAL A 55 15.83 11.00 0.38
CA VAL A 55 16.19 12.24 -0.36
C VAL A 55 17.62 12.70 -0.10
N ASN A 56 18.14 12.56 1.11
CA ASN A 56 19.45 13.05 1.47
C ASN A 56 20.57 12.07 1.10
N GLU A 57 20.23 10.78 1.01
CA GLU A 57 21.23 9.73 0.98
C GLU A 57 21.14 8.88 -0.29
N SER A 58 20.10 8.05 -0.47
CA SER A 58 19.95 7.24 -1.70
C SER A 58 19.87 8.11 -2.94
N ASN A 59 19.01 9.12 -2.94
CA ASN A 59 18.89 10.10 -4.03
C ASN A 59 20.24 10.71 -4.38
N LYS A 60 21.01 11.16 -3.37
CA LYS A 60 22.31 11.79 -3.61
C LYS A 60 23.25 10.83 -4.35
N ILE A 61 23.26 9.55 -3.96
CA ILE A 61 24.04 8.51 -4.65
C ILE A 61 23.52 8.31 -6.09
N LEU A 62 22.21 8.17 -6.28
CA LEU A 62 21.60 7.96 -7.60
C LEU A 62 21.90 9.13 -8.54
N THR A 63 21.68 10.37 -8.10
CA THR A 63 21.96 11.58 -8.86
C THR A 63 23.44 11.68 -9.23
N THR A 64 24.36 11.33 -8.32
CA THR A 64 25.81 11.29 -8.61
C THR A 64 26.15 10.30 -9.72
N ASN A 65 25.35 9.23 -9.86
CA ASN A 65 25.49 8.22 -10.92
C ASN A 65 24.64 8.55 -12.16
N ASN A 66 24.13 9.78 -12.30
CA ASN A 66 23.23 10.22 -13.38
C ASN A 66 21.92 9.42 -13.48
N ILE A 67 21.47 8.83 -12.38
CA ILE A 67 20.19 8.13 -12.28
C ILE A 67 19.15 9.13 -11.79
N ILE A 68 18.23 9.50 -12.68
CA ILE A 68 17.10 10.39 -12.38
C ILE A 68 16.02 9.57 -11.66
N PHE A 69 15.30 10.17 -10.72
CA PHE A 69 14.16 9.54 -10.06
C PHE A 69 13.21 10.61 -9.52
N LYS A 70 11.94 10.23 -9.31
CA LYS A 70 10.94 11.08 -8.64
C LYS A 70 10.84 10.65 -7.18
N ASN A 71 10.81 11.61 -6.27
CA ASN A 71 10.70 11.32 -4.83
C ASN A 71 9.27 10.97 -4.43
N LYS A 72 8.30 11.33 -5.28
CA LYS A 72 6.88 11.13 -5.06
C LYS A 72 6.17 10.85 -6.38
N TYR A 73 5.12 10.04 -6.29
CA TYR A 73 4.27 9.64 -7.39
C TYR A 73 2.82 9.91 -7.00
N GLU A 74 2.08 10.64 -7.83
CA GLU A 74 0.71 11.00 -7.52
C GLU A 74 -0.24 9.88 -7.96
N LEU A 75 -0.88 9.21 -7.00
CA LEU A 75 -1.90 8.20 -7.25
C LEU A 75 -3.28 8.85 -7.14
N SER A 76 -3.97 8.97 -8.28
CA SER A 76 -5.34 9.49 -8.28
C SER A 76 -6.29 8.52 -7.56
N LEU A 77 -7.39 9.05 -7.00
CA LEU A 77 -8.39 8.22 -6.33
C LEU A 77 -9.08 7.24 -7.30
N ALA A 78 -9.21 7.61 -8.58
CA ALA A 78 -9.73 6.72 -9.60
C ALA A 78 -8.78 5.54 -9.88
N ASN A 79 -7.47 5.79 -9.91
CA ASN A 79 -6.49 4.71 -10.08
C ASN A 79 -6.40 3.84 -8.84
N LEU A 80 -6.44 4.43 -7.63
CA LEU A 80 -6.51 3.68 -6.38
C LEU A 80 -7.77 2.78 -6.35
N ALA A 81 -8.92 3.28 -6.80
CA ALA A 81 -10.12 2.47 -6.94
C ALA A 81 -9.95 1.36 -7.97
N LYS A 82 -9.34 1.62 -9.13
CA LYS A 82 -9.06 0.59 -10.16
C LYS A 82 -8.05 -0.46 -9.69
N MET A 83 -7.10 -0.11 -8.84
CA MET A 83 -6.23 -1.09 -8.18
C MET A 83 -7.10 -2.04 -7.36
N LEU A 84 -8.04 -1.51 -6.56
CA LEU A 84 -8.94 -2.27 -5.69
C LEU A 84 -10.04 -3.05 -6.42
N TRP A 85 -10.55 -2.53 -7.53
CA TRP A 85 -11.75 -3.04 -8.18
C TRP A 85 -11.48 -3.22 -9.67
N THR A 86 -11.54 -4.48 -10.15
CA THR A 86 -11.56 -4.78 -11.59
C THR A 86 -12.73 -5.70 -11.94
N PRO A 87 -13.49 -5.40 -13.00
CA PRO A 87 -14.68 -6.16 -13.38
C PRO A 87 -14.44 -7.66 -13.59
N GLU A 88 -13.22 -8.03 -14.00
CA GLU A 88 -12.80 -9.41 -14.28
C GLU A 88 -12.57 -10.26 -13.01
N VAL A 89 -12.58 -9.63 -11.82
CA VAL A 89 -11.96 -10.17 -10.58
C VAL A 89 -12.92 -10.16 -9.38
N ASP A 90 -14.19 -9.77 -9.53
CA ASP A 90 -15.18 -9.99 -8.45
C ASP A 90 -15.46 -11.50 -8.22
N GLU A 91 -14.97 -12.37 -9.11
CA GLU A 91 -14.94 -13.84 -8.94
C GLU A 91 -13.65 -14.36 -8.25
N GLU A 92 -12.52 -13.66 -8.35
CA GLU A 92 -11.21 -14.10 -7.80
C GLU A 92 -10.72 -13.13 -6.70
N LYS A 93 -10.70 -13.58 -5.44
CA LYS A 93 -10.26 -12.74 -4.31
C LYS A 93 -8.74 -12.68 -4.22
N TYR A 94 -8.10 -11.69 -4.83
CA TYR A 94 -6.68 -11.41 -4.57
C TYR A 94 -6.47 -10.94 -3.11
N ASP A 95 -5.32 -11.29 -2.53
CA ASP A 95 -4.98 -11.04 -1.12
C ASP A 95 -4.07 -9.83 -0.97
N GLU A 96 -3.18 -9.59 -1.93
CA GLU A 96 -2.11 -8.60 -1.83
C GLU A 96 -1.83 -7.90 -3.18
N PHE A 97 -1.20 -6.75 -3.10
CA PHE A 97 -0.62 -6.01 -4.23
C PHE A 97 0.90 -5.99 -4.09
N ARG A 98 1.62 -6.20 -5.18
CA ARG A 98 3.05 -5.91 -5.24
C ARG A 98 3.26 -4.59 -5.96
N ILE A 99 4.01 -3.67 -5.37
CA ILE A 99 4.48 -2.47 -6.06
C ILE A 99 5.98 -2.61 -6.27
N TYR A 100 6.37 -2.83 -7.52
CA TYR A 100 7.74 -2.98 -7.96
C TYR A 100 8.45 -1.64 -8.06
N PHE A 101 9.69 -1.64 -7.59
CA PHE A 101 10.67 -0.63 -7.98
C PHE A 101 11.29 -1.08 -9.31
N THR A 102 11.13 -0.28 -10.35
CA THR A 102 11.72 -0.55 -11.66
C THR A 102 12.53 0.65 -12.14
N TYR A 103 13.31 0.53 -13.22
CA TYR A 103 14.05 1.66 -13.76
C TYR A 103 13.86 1.76 -15.28
N ASP A 104 13.35 2.90 -15.73
CA ASP A 104 13.15 3.16 -17.14
C ASP A 104 14.40 3.77 -17.78
N ASN A 105 14.93 3.08 -18.79
CA ASN A 105 16.01 3.54 -19.65
C ASN A 105 15.53 3.64 -21.11
N GLY A 106 14.34 4.23 -21.29
CA GLY A 106 13.71 4.44 -22.60
C GLY A 106 12.76 3.33 -23.05
N ILE A 107 12.48 2.33 -22.21
CA ILE A 107 11.51 1.26 -22.50
C ILE A 107 10.08 1.81 -22.47
N LEU A 108 9.79 2.72 -21.54
CA LEU A 108 8.45 3.31 -21.40
C LEU A 108 8.09 4.26 -22.56
N SER A 109 9.04 4.61 -23.43
CA SER A 109 8.76 5.38 -24.65
C SER A 109 7.81 4.64 -25.62
N ASN A 110 7.69 3.31 -25.48
CA ASN A 110 6.72 2.49 -26.22
C ASN A 110 5.27 2.70 -25.75
N TYR A 111 5.06 3.45 -24.66
CA TYR A 111 3.77 3.71 -24.03
C TYR A 111 3.54 5.22 -24.03
N PRO A 112 2.91 5.80 -25.07
CA PRO A 112 2.75 7.24 -25.22
C PRO A 112 2.02 7.91 -24.05
N ASP A 113 1.12 7.18 -23.38
CA ASP A 113 0.40 7.68 -22.21
C ASP A 113 1.27 7.74 -20.93
N LEU A 114 2.49 7.19 -20.97
CA LEU A 114 3.50 7.24 -19.90
C LEU A 114 4.59 8.29 -20.15
N VAL A 115 4.47 9.15 -21.17
CA VAL A 115 5.52 10.12 -21.57
C VAL A 115 5.92 11.10 -20.44
N THR A 116 5.10 11.23 -19.39
CA THR A 116 5.41 12.03 -18.20
C THR A 116 6.31 11.33 -17.17
N TYR A 117 6.67 10.06 -17.37
CA TYR A 117 7.65 9.36 -16.53
C TYR A 117 9.07 9.75 -16.95
N ASP A 118 9.59 10.80 -16.32
CA ASP A 118 10.94 11.31 -16.56
C ASP A 118 12.02 10.28 -16.17
N LYS A 119 12.40 9.37 -17.07
CA LYS A 119 13.53 8.40 -16.96
C LYS A 119 13.86 7.97 -15.52
N SER A 120 12.82 7.66 -14.76
CA SER A 120 12.88 7.59 -13.30
C SER A 120 12.78 6.15 -12.85
N ILE A 121 13.07 5.92 -11.56
CA ILE A 121 12.49 4.75 -10.91
C ILE A 121 11.00 4.77 -11.22
N CYS A 122 10.43 3.68 -11.73
CA CYS A 122 9.00 3.60 -11.99
C CYS A 122 8.37 2.67 -10.97
N LEU A 123 7.15 3.01 -10.56
CA LEU A 123 6.35 2.17 -9.70
C LEU A 123 5.32 1.45 -10.57
N ILE A 124 5.44 0.13 -10.64
CA ILE A 124 4.53 -0.74 -11.40
C ILE A 124 3.90 -1.70 -10.40
N TYR A 125 2.59 -1.89 -10.47
CA TYR A 125 1.92 -2.83 -9.58
C TYR A 125 1.42 -4.09 -10.30
N SER A 126 1.33 -5.18 -9.55
CA SER A 126 0.61 -6.40 -9.90
C SER A 126 -0.24 -6.85 -8.71
N ARG A 127 -1.17 -7.77 -8.96
CA ARG A 127 -2.00 -8.40 -7.92
C ARG A 127 -1.50 -9.80 -7.62
N GLU A 128 -1.78 -10.28 -6.42
CA GLU A 128 -1.43 -11.62 -5.97
C GLU A 128 -2.66 -12.36 -5.41
N LEU A 129 -2.95 -13.52 -6.00
CA LEU A 129 -4.05 -14.43 -5.64
C LEU A 129 -3.45 -15.73 -5.11
N ASP A 130 -3.78 -16.14 -3.89
CA ASP A 130 -3.30 -17.40 -3.29
C ASP A 130 -1.76 -17.57 -3.40
N LYS A 131 -1.01 -16.49 -3.15
CA LYS A 131 0.46 -16.41 -3.29
C LYS A 131 1.00 -16.60 -4.71
N ARG A 132 0.14 -16.43 -5.72
CA ARG A 132 0.51 -16.44 -7.13
C ARG A 132 0.28 -15.05 -7.70
N GLU A 133 1.34 -14.51 -8.26
CA GLU A 133 1.29 -13.23 -8.94
C GLU A 133 0.54 -13.34 -10.26
N GLU A 134 -0.43 -12.44 -10.45
CA GLU A 134 -1.03 -12.20 -11.75
C GLU A 134 0.05 -11.68 -12.69
N LYS A 135 0.21 -12.29 -13.87
CA LYS A 135 1.18 -11.86 -14.88
C LYS A 135 0.74 -10.61 -15.65
N LYS A 136 -0.09 -9.76 -15.04
CA LYS A 136 -0.54 -8.48 -15.55
C LYS A 136 0.06 -7.37 -14.68
N TYR A 137 0.73 -6.42 -15.32
CA TYR A 137 1.51 -5.39 -14.65
C TYR A 137 1.05 -4.01 -15.10
N TYR A 138 0.86 -3.09 -14.16
CA TYR A 138 0.22 -1.82 -14.43
C TYR A 138 1.02 -0.64 -13.90
N ALA A 139 1.24 0.35 -14.76
CA ALA A 139 1.70 1.67 -14.36
C ALA A 139 0.47 2.57 -14.11
N ALA A 140 0.34 3.12 -12.90
CA ALA A 140 -0.87 3.87 -12.50
C ALA A 140 -0.60 5.23 -11.85
N PHE A 141 0.65 5.63 -11.69
CA PHE A 141 0.98 6.90 -11.06
C PHE A 141 1.04 8.05 -12.08
N SER A 142 0.55 9.23 -11.71
CA SER A 142 0.57 10.45 -12.54
C SER A 142 -0.07 10.32 -13.93
N VAL A 143 -0.92 9.30 -14.13
CA VAL A 143 -1.68 9.03 -15.36
C VAL A 143 -3.17 9.01 -15.08
N LYS A 144 -3.99 9.32 -16.10
CA LYS A 144 -5.45 9.36 -15.98
C LYS A 144 -6.06 7.96 -15.74
N SER A 145 -5.41 6.91 -16.26
CA SER A 145 -5.83 5.52 -16.15
C SER A 145 -4.62 4.59 -16.01
N PRO A 146 -4.74 3.43 -15.35
CA PRO A 146 -3.70 2.42 -15.34
C PRO A 146 -3.38 1.95 -16.76
N ILE A 147 -2.10 1.80 -17.06
CA ILE A 147 -1.59 1.34 -18.35
C ILE A 147 -0.91 0.00 -18.13
N GLU A 148 -1.36 -1.02 -18.86
CA GLU A 148 -0.76 -2.34 -18.81
C GLU A 148 0.61 -2.34 -19.50
N ILE A 149 1.62 -2.85 -18.80
CA ILE A 149 2.98 -3.01 -19.27
C ILE A 149 3.16 -4.44 -19.74
N ARG A 150 3.66 -4.61 -20.97
CA ARG A 150 3.97 -5.93 -21.53
C ARG A 150 4.99 -6.63 -20.65
N LEU A 151 4.79 -7.91 -20.38
CA LEU A 151 5.70 -8.72 -19.53
C LEU A 151 7.17 -8.59 -19.95
N GLY A 152 7.47 -8.67 -21.25
CA GLY A 152 8.85 -8.55 -21.74
C GLY A 152 9.49 -7.17 -21.53
N ASP A 153 8.68 -6.11 -21.45
CA ASP A 153 9.17 -4.77 -21.11
C ASP A 153 9.34 -4.62 -19.59
N PHE A 154 8.39 -5.15 -18.82
CA PHE A 154 8.48 -5.21 -17.36
C PHE A 154 9.73 -5.95 -16.87
N ASP A 155 10.05 -7.10 -17.47
CA ASP A 155 11.24 -7.87 -17.13
C ASP A 155 12.53 -7.07 -17.36
N LYS A 156 12.61 -6.33 -18.47
CA LYS A 156 13.73 -5.42 -18.75
C LYS A 156 13.79 -4.26 -17.74
N LEU A 157 12.65 -3.66 -17.39
CA LEU A 157 12.57 -2.58 -16.40
C LEU A 157 13.03 -3.05 -15.00
N ARG A 158 12.69 -4.27 -14.62
CA ARG A 158 13.16 -4.90 -13.37
C ARG A 158 14.65 -5.21 -13.41
N GLU A 159 15.15 -5.72 -14.54
CA GLU A 159 16.56 -6.03 -14.67
C GLU A 159 17.42 -4.75 -14.68
N ASN A 160 16.96 -3.70 -15.34
CA ASN A 160 17.56 -2.37 -15.27
C ASN A 160 17.64 -1.86 -13.83
N TYR A 161 16.57 -2.03 -13.05
CA TYR A 161 16.59 -1.64 -11.64
C TYR A 161 17.65 -2.41 -10.84
N LYS A 162 17.77 -3.72 -11.04
CA LYS A 162 18.79 -4.53 -10.36
C LYS A 162 20.22 -4.14 -10.76
N THR A 163 20.47 -4.01 -12.05
CA THR A 163 21.83 -3.82 -12.59
C THR A 163 22.33 -2.39 -12.47
N ILE A 164 21.44 -1.40 -12.44
CA ILE A 164 21.79 0.02 -12.39
C ILE A 164 21.53 0.60 -11.00
N VAL A 165 20.28 0.55 -10.54
CA VAL A 165 19.85 1.24 -9.31
C VAL A 165 20.34 0.51 -8.06
N LYS A 166 20.07 -0.80 -7.93
CA LYS A 166 20.55 -1.58 -6.77
C LYS A 166 22.07 -1.63 -6.71
N TYR A 167 22.73 -1.69 -7.88
CA TYR A 167 24.18 -1.64 -7.96
C TYR A 167 24.73 -0.30 -7.44
N ALA A 168 24.16 0.83 -7.85
CA ALA A 168 24.58 2.14 -7.36
C ALA A 168 24.39 2.29 -5.83
N LEU A 169 23.33 1.71 -5.28
CA LEU A 169 23.00 1.78 -3.85
C LEU A 169 23.75 0.76 -2.97
N ARG A 170 24.57 -0.12 -3.56
CA ARG A 170 25.22 -1.24 -2.83
C ARG A 170 26.13 -0.82 -1.68
N SER A 171 26.65 0.41 -1.71
CA SER A 171 27.50 0.97 -0.65
C SER A 171 26.72 1.33 0.61
N ARG A 172 25.40 1.49 0.51
CA ARG A 172 24.50 1.91 1.60
C ARG A 172 23.52 0.82 2.01
N ILE A 173 23.05 0.07 1.03
CA ILE A 173 22.08 -1.01 1.20
C ILE A 173 22.72 -2.24 0.59
N ASP A 174 22.91 -3.29 1.39
CA ASP A 174 23.32 -4.58 0.83
C ASP A 174 22.39 -4.94 -0.33
N SER A 175 22.97 -5.13 -1.52
CA SER A 175 22.20 -5.39 -2.74
C SER A 175 21.29 -6.63 -2.61
N ALA A 176 21.66 -7.61 -1.78
CA ALA A 176 20.83 -8.77 -1.46
C ALA A 176 19.61 -8.42 -0.58
N LYS A 177 19.72 -7.34 0.21
CA LYS A 177 18.71 -6.87 1.16
C LYS A 177 17.88 -5.69 0.64
N ASN A 178 18.22 -5.14 -0.52
CA ASN A 178 17.47 -4.04 -1.12
C ASN A 178 16.17 -4.55 -1.77
N THR A 179 15.05 -3.88 -1.47
CA THR A 179 13.70 -4.24 -1.90
C THR A 179 13.54 -4.18 -3.42
N ASN A 180 13.05 -5.26 -4.02
CA ASN A 180 12.63 -5.27 -5.43
C ASN A 180 11.17 -4.80 -5.61
N TYR A 181 10.33 -5.03 -4.60
CA TYR A 181 8.93 -4.61 -4.56
C TYR A 181 8.47 -4.54 -3.11
N ILE A 182 7.50 -3.68 -2.80
CA ILE A 182 6.76 -3.75 -1.54
C ILE A 182 5.48 -4.55 -1.72
N THR A 183 4.96 -5.08 -0.61
CA THR A 183 3.71 -5.83 -0.60
C THR A 183 2.67 -5.07 0.21
N ILE A 184 1.49 -4.83 -0.35
CA ILE A 184 0.38 -4.15 0.32
C ILE A 184 -0.80 -5.11 0.40
N PRO A 185 -1.24 -5.52 1.60
CA PRO A 185 -2.43 -6.35 1.75
C PRO A 185 -3.66 -5.61 1.21
N ARG A 186 -4.53 -6.33 0.49
CA ARG A 186 -5.74 -5.76 -0.11
C ARG A 186 -6.62 -5.10 0.95
N ASP A 187 -6.86 -5.80 2.06
CA ASP A 187 -7.65 -5.31 3.18
C ASP A 187 -7.09 -3.98 3.71
N GLN A 188 -5.76 -3.85 3.77
CA GLN A 188 -5.08 -2.63 4.20
C GLN A 188 -5.34 -1.46 3.25
N LEU A 189 -5.18 -1.69 1.95
CA LEU A 189 -5.42 -0.68 0.92
C LEU A 189 -6.90 -0.30 0.84
N SER A 190 -7.79 -1.28 0.96
CA SER A 190 -9.25 -1.09 0.97
C SER A 190 -9.70 -0.22 2.15
N ALA A 191 -9.22 -0.47 3.37
CA ALA A 191 -9.62 0.36 4.50
C ALA A 191 -8.97 1.76 4.45
N TYR A 192 -7.77 1.92 3.87
CA TYR A 192 -7.22 3.24 3.60
C TYR A 192 -8.08 4.02 2.60
N TYR A 193 -8.50 3.37 1.51
CA TYR A 193 -9.42 3.97 0.54
C TYR A 193 -10.76 4.35 1.19
N ALA A 194 -11.33 3.48 2.03
CA ALA A 194 -12.57 3.77 2.76
C ALA A 194 -12.45 5.00 3.67
N LYS A 195 -11.30 5.18 4.34
CA LYS A 195 -11.03 6.38 5.15
C LYS A 195 -10.98 7.65 4.30
N ILE A 196 -10.40 7.58 3.09
CA ILE A 196 -10.39 8.70 2.14
C ILE A 196 -11.81 9.02 1.66
N THR A 197 -12.61 8.00 1.31
CA THR A 197 -14.00 8.20 0.90
C THR A 197 -14.80 8.86 2.02
N LEU A 198 -14.70 8.37 3.25
CA LEU A 198 -15.37 8.96 4.40
C LEU A 198 -14.93 10.42 4.64
N TYR A 199 -13.64 10.72 4.50
CA TYR A 199 -13.15 12.10 4.56
C TYR A 199 -13.83 12.97 3.51
N ASN A 200 -13.85 12.49 2.26
CA ASN A 200 -14.45 13.21 1.14
C ASN A 200 -15.94 13.39 1.31
N ASP A 201 -16.68 12.49 1.97
CA ASP A 201 -18.10 12.67 2.21
C ASP A 201 -18.39 13.78 3.24
N ASN A 202 -17.48 14.00 4.19
CA ASN A 202 -17.71 14.87 5.34
C ASN A 202 -17.00 16.24 5.28
N ASN A 203 -16.10 16.48 4.34
CA ASN A 203 -15.31 17.71 4.26
C ASN A 203 -15.52 18.45 2.95
N VAL A 204 -15.43 19.79 2.95
CA VAL A 204 -15.55 20.59 1.72
C VAL A 204 -14.28 20.47 0.87
N ASP A 205 -13.10 20.65 1.48
CA ASP A 205 -11.81 20.44 0.83
C ASP A 205 -11.55 18.93 0.74
N LYS A 206 -11.71 18.36 -0.45
CA LYS A 206 -11.64 16.91 -0.70
C LYS A 206 -10.20 16.45 -0.89
N ILE A 207 -9.90 15.20 -0.59
CA ILE A 207 -8.69 14.53 -1.08
C ILE A 207 -8.74 14.48 -2.60
N SER A 208 -7.70 14.99 -3.25
CA SER A 208 -7.53 14.97 -4.71
C SER A 208 -6.71 13.77 -5.16
N HIS A 209 -5.66 13.42 -4.42
CA HIS A 209 -4.77 12.31 -4.73
C HIS A 209 -4.04 11.82 -3.47
N VAL A 210 -3.34 10.70 -3.61
CA VAL A 210 -2.39 10.18 -2.63
C VAL A 210 -0.99 10.33 -3.20
N ASN A 211 -0.11 11.02 -2.48
CA ASN A 211 1.32 11.00 -2.75
C ASN A 211 1.90 9.68 -2.26
N VAL A 212 2.42 8.89 -3.20
CA VAL A 212 3.21 7.69 -2.92
C VAL A 212 4.67 8.09 -2.93
N CYS A 213 5.22 8.32 -1.74
CA CYS A 213 6.55 8.85 -1.52
C CYS A 213 7.57 7.71 -1.40
N LEU A 214 8.70 7.82 -2.10
CA LEU A 214 9.86 6.96 -1.88
C LEU A 214 10.48 7.27 -0.51
N ALA A 215 10.82 6.22 0.22
CA ALA A 215 11.35 6.31 1.58
C ALA A 215 12.36 5.20 1.87
N GLU A 216 13.19 5.41 2.89
CA GLU A 216 14.09 4.40 3.44
C GLU A 216 13.58 3.94 4.80
N ALA A 217 13.65 2.63 5.07
CA ALA A 217 13.47 2.09 6.40
C ALA A 217 14.52 2.68 7.36
N LEU A 218 14.06 3.20 8.49
CA LEU A 218 14.94 3.82 9.47
C LEU A 218 15.86 2.81 10.14
N ASP A 219 17.11 3.23 10.35
CA ASP A 219 17.88 2.73 11.47
C ASP A 219 17.28 3.32 12.77
N TYR A 220 16.80 2.45 13.65
CA TYR A 220 15.99 2.82 14.82
C TYR A 220 16.78 3.54 15.92
N ASN A 221 18.11 3.61 15.79
CA ASN A 221 18.99 4.25 16.75
C ASN A 221 18.73 5.77 16.81
N GLY A 222 18.19 6.25 17.95
CA GLY A 222 17.98 7.68 18.22
C GLY A 222 16.53 8.18 18.20
N PHE A 223 15.53 7.31 18.00
CA PHE A 223 14.12 7.70 18.12
C PHE A 223 13.51 7.31 19.49
N PRO A 224 12.71 8.18 20.12
CA PRO A 224 12.02 7.83 21.36
C PRO A 224 11.02 6.69 21.12
N ALA A 225 10.88 5.81 22.10
CA ALA A 225 9.92 4.70 22.05
C ALA A 225 8.49 5.23 21.87
N THR A 226 7.83 4.81 20.81
CA THR A 226 6.43 5.14 20.50
C THR A 226 5.75 3.90 19.91
N LYS A 227 4.42 3.79 20.03
CA LYS A 227 3.66 2.66 19.46
C LYS A 227 3.96 2.42 17.97
N GLY A 228 4.19 3.49 17.20
CA GLY A 228 4.57 3.38 15.78
C GLY A 228 6.02 2.91 15.57
N LEU A 229 6.95 3.26 16.45
CA LEU A 229 8.31 2.74 16.41
C LEU A 229 8.35 1.24 16.75
N ASP A 230 7.56 0.81 17.75
CA ASP A 230 7.46 -0.60 18.13
C ASP A 230 6.85 -1.45 17.01
N TYR A 231 5.90 -0.89 16.26
CA TYR A 231 5.37 -1.52 15.06
C TYR A 231 6.43 -1.65 13.96
N LEU A 232 7.19 -0.60 13.67
CA LEU A 232 8.27 -0.68 12.68
C LEU A 232 9.35 -1.69 13.09
N LYS A 233 9.68 -1.79 14.38
CA LYS A 233 10.58 -2.82 14.89
C LYS A 233 10.06 -4.24 14.63
N LYS A 234 8.74 -4.47 14.74
CA LYS A 234 8.11 -5.76 14.42
C LYS A 234 8.18 -6.15 12.94
N LYS A 235 8.30 -5.18 12.03
CA LYS A 235 8.48 -5.46 10.59
C LYS A 235 9.87 -5.98 10.26
N ASN A 236 10.84 -5.84 11.18
CA ASN A 236 12.24 -6.23 10.97
C ASN A 236 12.80 -5.69 9.64
N TYR A 237 12.55 -4.42 9.30
CA TYR A 237 13.16 -3.88 8.09
C TYR A 237 14.69 -3.97 8.18
N ASN A 238 15.32 -4.26 7.05
CA ASN A 238 16.75 -4.01 6.95
C ASN A 238 16.97 -2.49 6.96
N PRO A 239 17.95 -1.97 7.72
CA PRO A 239 18.25 -0.54 7.69
C PRO A 239 18.46 -0.04 6.26
N ASN A 240 17.92 1.15 5.97
CA ASN A 240 17.99 1.82 4.67
C ASN A 240 17.24 1.12 3.53
N GLN A 241 16.54 0.02 3.79
CA GLN A 241 15.75 -0.69 2.79
C GLN A 241 14.68 0.23 2.18
N LEU A 242 14.54 0.24 0.84
CA LEU A 242 13.55 1.07 0.17
C LEU A 242 12.12 0.60 0.49
N THR A 243 11.24 1.56 0.76
CA THR A 243 9.81 1.39 1.04
C THR A 243 9.01 2.58 0.49
N LEU A 244 7.68 2.59 0.67
CA LEU A 244 6.78 3.67 0.26
C LEU A 244 5.98 4.20 1.45
N ILE A 245 5.78 5.52 1.48
CA ILE A 245 4.88 6.20 2.43
C ILE A 245 3.75 6.86 1.66
N PHE A 246 2.52 6.67 2.13
CA PHE A 246 1.32 7.22 1.53
C PHE A 246 0.88 8.46 2.33
N ASP A 247 0.81 9.60 1.65
CA ASP A 247 0.36 10.89 2.17
C ASP A 247 -0.85 11.39 1.35
N ALA A 248 -2.02 11.55 1.97
CA ALA A 248 -3.23 12.02 1.28
C ALA A 248 -3.23 13.56 1.18
N VAL A 249 -3.49 14.08 -0.02
CA VAL A 249 -3.42 15.51 -0.31
C VAL A 249 -4.78 16.05 -0.72
N THR A 250 -5.16 17.19 -0.16
CA THR A 250 -6.44 17.84 -0.48
C THR A 250 -6.43 18.56 -1.83
N THR A 251 -7.58 19.06 -2.28
CA THR A 251 -7.70 19.94 -3.45
C THR A 251 -6.98 21.27 -3.24
N GLY A 252 -6.87 21.73 -1.98
CA GLY A 252 -6.03 22.88 -1.61
C GLY A 252 -4.53 22.60 -1.56
N GLY A 253 -4.08 21.37 -1.85
CA GLY A 253 -2.66 21.00 -1.89
C GLY A 253 -2.02 20.70 -0.52
N ASN A 254 -2.83 20.55 0.54
CA ASN A 254 -2.34 20.27 1.88
C ASN A 254 -2.39 18.77 2.21
N ASP A 255 -1.41 18.28 2.95
CA ASP A 255 -1.47 16.93 3.54
C ASP A 255 -2.57 16.86 4.60
N VAL A 256 -3.39 15.81 4.58
CA VAL A 256 -4.33 15.52 5.67
C VAL A 256 -3.64 14.66 6.71
N GLU A 257 -3.45 15.20 7.92
CA GLU A 257 -2.61 14.59 8.94
C GLU A 257 -3.00 13.12 9.23
N TYR A 258 -4.29 12.84 9.47
CA TYR A 258 -4.77 11.51 9.84
C TYR A 258 -4.89 10.51 8.69
N LEU A 259 -4.77 10.99 7.44
CA LEU A 259 -4.71 10.19 6.22
C LEU A 259 -3.31 10.17 5.60
N SER A 260 -2.32 10.69 6.32
CA SER A 260 -0.93 10.76 5.89
C SER A 260 0.00 9.94 6.79
N SER A 261 1.20 9.65 6.28
CA SER A 261 2.24 8.87 6.95
C SER A 261 1.89 7.39 7.13
N TYR A 262 1.25 6.79 6.12
CA TYR A 262 0.97 5.35 6.12
C TYR A 262 2.11 4.58 5.45
N ASP A 263 2.81 3.76 6.22
CA ASP A 263 3.75 2.75 5.70
C ASP A 263 2.97 1.49 5.31
N MET A 264 2.52 1.45 4.05
CA MET A 264 1.66 0.40 3.51
C MET A 264 2.40 -0.91 3.21
N ASN A 265 3.72 -0.92 3.35
CA ASN A 265 4.51 -2.12 3.08
C ASN A 265 4.36 -3.14 4.23
N SER A 266 3.88 -4.34 3.92
CA SER A 266 3.70 -5.43 4.89
C SER A 266 4.90 -6.37 5.01
N LEU A 267 5.98 -6.14 4.24
CA LEU A 267 7.12 -7.05 4.21
C LEU A 267 7.78 -7.24 5.58
N CYS A 268 8.06 -8.51 5.87
CA CYS A 268 8.94 -9.03 6.93
C CYS A 268 10.40 -9.17 6.36
N PRO A 269 11.45 -9.45 7.18
CA PRO A 269 12.86 -9.07 6.95
C PRO A 269 13.54 -9.68 5.73
N ASN A 270 13.01 -10.78 5.20
CA ASN A 270 13.56 -11.46 4.06
C ASN A 270 12.50 -11.46 2.98
N GLN A 271 12.86 -10.96 1.81
CA GLN A 271 12.24 -11.35 0.55
C GLN A 271 12.41 -12.88 0.38
N CYS A 272 11.72 -13.69 1.19
CA CYS A 272 11.82 -15.13 1.17
C CYS A 272 11.25 -15.65 -0.17
N PRO A 273 11.95 -16.57 -0.84
CA PRO A 273 11.48 -17.21 -2.07
C PRO A 273 10.17 -17.97 -1.87
#